data_AF-A0A6B1FWJ5-F1
#
_entry.id   AF-A0A6B1FWJ5-F1
#
_cell.length_a   1.000
_cell.length_b   1.000
_cell.length_c   1.000
_cell.angle_alpha   90.00
_cell.angle_beta   90.00
_cell.angle_gamma   90.00
#
_symmetry.space_group_name_H-M   'P 1'
#
loop_
_entity.id
_entity.type
_entity.pdbx_description
1 polymer ?
#
loop_
_entity_poly.entity_id
_entity_poly.type
_entity_poly.pdbx_seq_one_letter_code
_entity_poly.pdbx_strand_id
1 'polypeptide(L)'
;MVRLLVEAGADVNAAEGFGGNTPLHEAVEQGDVEIVKILVAAGADVHAEGYFDRTPLTLATEEGATEILQILLGSGPDTDTSAGGEDKEAASTPSIGSEALYTAIEKGDVEMVRLLVEAGADVNAAEGFGGNTPLHEAVEQGDVEIVKILVAAGADVHAEGYFDRTPLTLAAEEGATEILQILLGSDADTSTD
;
A
#
# COMPACT_ATOMS: atom_id res chain seq x y z
N MET A 1 -7.96 28.89 -9.70
CA MET A 1 -8.61 28.52 -10.96
C MET A 1 -9.37 27.21 -10.82
N VAL A 2 -8.74 26.13 -10.32
CA VAL A 2 -9.39 24.81 -10.10
C VAL A 2 -10.72 24.91 -9.36
N ARG A 3 -10.78 25.59 -8.21
CA ARG A 3 -12.03 25.80 -7.45
C ARG A 3 -13.18 26.37 -8.30
N LEU A 4 -12.88 27.36 -9.17
CA LEU A 4 -13.88 27.97 -10.04
C LEU A 4 -14.34 27.02 -11.15
N LEU A 5 -13.46 26.14 -11.64
CA LEU A 5 -13.82 25.13 -12.64
C LEU A 5 -14.73 24.06 -12.04
N VAL A 6 -14.42 23.59 -10.83
CA VAL A 6 -15.27 22.65 -10.08
C VAL A 6 -16.65 23.27 -9.81
N GLU A 7 -16.69 24.51 -9.31
CA GLU A 7 -17.96 25.24 -9.08
C GLU A 7 -18.76 25.49 -10.38
N ALA A 8 -18.08 25.59 -11.53
CA ALA A 8 -18.71 25.71 -12.83
C ALA A 8 -19.19 24.37 -13.43
N GLY A 9 -19.03 23.25 -12.71
CA GLY A 9 -19.49 21.93 -13.13
C GLY A 9 -18.49 21.18 -14.02
N ALA A 10 -17.20 21.49 -13.93
CA ALA A 10 -16.17 20.64 -14.53
C ALA A 10 -16.23 19.23 -13.92
N ASP A 11 -16.09 18.21 -14.76
CA ASP A 11 -16.03 16.82 -14.33
C ASP A 11 -14.67 16.55 -13.66
N VAL A 12 -14.68 16.33 -12.35
CA VAL A 12 -13.48 16.08 -11.55
C VAL A 12 -12.86 14.71 -11.79
N ASN A 13 -13.61 13.80 -12.43
CA ASN A 13 -13.19 12.45 -12.78
C ASN A 13 -12.92 12.27 -14.27
N ALA A 14 -12.84 13.38 -15.03
CA ALA A 14 -12.51 13.32 -16.44
C ALA A 14 -11.13 12.69 -16.64
N ALA A 15 -11.07 11.48 -17.19
CA ALA A 15 -9.83 10.85 -17.60
C ALA A 15 -9.41 11.38 -18.99
N GLU A 16 -8.20 11.91 -19.11
CA GLU A 16 -7.67 12.43 -20.38
C GLU A 16 -6.61 11.51 -21.02
N GLY A 17 -6.52 11.56 -22.35
CA GLY A 17 -5.45 10.92 -23.12
C GLY A 17 -5.50 9.38 -23.20
N PHE A 18 -4.38 8.79 -23.60
CA PHE A 18 -4.24 7.32 -23.76
C PHE A 18 -3.97 6.59 -22.42
N GLY A 19 -3.91 7.32 -21.30
CA GLY A 19 -3.39 6.81 -20.04
C GLY A 19 -4.34 6.86 -18.86
N GLY A 20 -5.57 7.33 -18.99
CA GLY A 20 -6.55 7.23 -17.90
C GLY A 20 -6.35 8.18 -16.71
N ASN A 21 -5.26 8.96 -16.66
CA ASN A 21 -5.03 9.92 -15.57
C ASN A 21 -6.20 10.91 -15.45
N THR A 22 -6.69 11.04 -14.22
CA THR A 22 -7.69 12.03 -13.80
C THR A 22 -6.99 13.32 -13.29
N PRO A 23 -7.72 14.44 -13.11
CA PRO A 23 -7.17 15.63 -12.44
C PRO A 23 -6.53 15.33 -11.08
N LEU A 24 -7.02 14.31 -10.37
CA LEU A 24 -6.46 13.91 -9.08
C LEU A 24 -5.06 13.28 -9.25
N HIS A 25 -4.84 12.46 -10.28
CA HIS A 25 -3.50 11.92 -10.58
C HIS A 25 -2.49 13.04 -10.83
N GLU A 26 -2.85 14.01 -11.67
CA GLU A 26 -1.97 15.13 -12.00
C GLU A 26 -1.66 15.99 -10.75
N ALA A 27 -2.66 16.24 -9.90
CA ALA A 27 -2.46 16.99 -8.66
C ALA A 27 -1.54 16.26 -7.68
N VAL A 28 -1.63 14.93 -7.60
CA VAL A 28 -0.74 14.09 -6.79
C VAL A 28 0.67 14.11 -7.35
N GLU A 29 0.85 13.90 -8.66
CA GLU A 29 2.17 13.93 -9.34
C GLU A 29 2.89 15.27 -9.15
N GLN A 30 2.15 16.38 -9.16
CA GLN A 30 2.71 17.71 -8.92
C GLN A 30 2.98 18.01 -7.43
N GLY A 31 2.53 17.16 -6.51
CA GLY A 31 2.63 17.40 -5.07
C GLY A 31 1.74 18.55 -4.57
N ASP A 32 0.68 18.89 -5.31
CA ASP A 32 -0.08 20.12 -5.09
C ASP A 32 -1.23 19.91 -4.09
N VAL A 33 -0.85 19.83 -2.80
CA VAL A 33 -1.72 19.50 -1.65
C VAL A 33 -3.07 20.22 -1.65
N GLU A 34 -3.10 21.52 -1.95
CA GLU A 34 -4.35 22.30 -1.93
C GLU A 34 -5.28 21.89 -3.08
N ILE A 35 -4.73 21.56 -4.24
CA ILE A 35 -5.53 21.05 -5.37
C ILE A 35 -6.07 19.68 -5.04
N VAL A 36 -5.27 18.79 -4.44
CA VAL A 36 -5.73 17.48 -3.97
C VAL A 36 -6.92 17.64 -3.01
N LYS A 37 -6.81 18.51 -1.99
CA LYS A 37 -7.92 18.78 -1.04
C LYS A 37 -9.18 19.24 -1.77
N ILE A 38 -9.05 20.13 -2.75
CA ILE A 38 -10.20 20.64 -3.54
C ILE A 38 -10.85 19.52 -4.35
N LEU A 39 -10.06 18.71 -5.07
CA LEU A 39 -10.57 17.65 -5.93
C LEU A 39 -11.24 16.54 -5.12
N VAL A 40 -10.61 16.12 -4.03
CA VAL A 40 -11.17 15.10 -3.12
C VAL A 40 -12.46 15.60 -2.47
N ALA A 41 -12.50 16.84 -1.98
CA ALA A 41 -13.73 17.44 -1.45
C ALA A 41 -14.84 17.60 -2.50
N ALA A 42 -14.49 17.60 -3.79
CA ALA A 42 -15.42 17.65 -4.90
C ALA A 42 -15.89 16.26 -5.37
N GLY A 43 -15.45 15.18 -4.73
CA GLY A 43 -15.83 13.80 -5.08
C GLY A 43 -14.98 13.19 -6.18
N ALA A 44 -13.72 13.62 -6.33
CA ALA A 44 -12.77 12.89 -7.15
C ALA A 44 -12.59 11.46 -6.64
N ASP A 45 -12.57 10.50 -7.55
CA ASP A 45 -12.37 9.09 -7.24
C ASP A 45 -10.90 8.85 -6.86
N VAL A 46 -10.66 8.60 -5.57
CA VAL A 46 -9.33 8.33 -5.00
C VAL A 46 -8.79 6.95 -5.39
N HIS A 47 -9.61 6.10 -6.00
CA HIS A 47 -9.27 4.75 -6.45
C HIS A 47 -9.21 4.63 -7.98
N ALA A 48 -9.39 5.73 -8.71
CA ALA A 48 -9.33 5.71 -10.16
C ALA A 48 -7.97 5.17 -10.63
N GLU A 49 -7.98 4.21 -11.55
CA GLU A 49 -6.77 3.70 -12.19
C GLU A 49 -6.36 4.63 -13.35
N GLY A 50 -5.16 5.16 -13.25
CA GLY A 50 -4.52 5.99 -14.26
C GLY A 50 -3.50 5.22 -15.09
N TYR A 51 -2.41 5.89 -15.45
CA TYR A 51 -1.42 5.34 -16.37
C TYR A 51 -0.58 4.27 -15.67
N PHE A 52 -0.49 3.09 -16.29
CA PHE A 52 0.06 1.86 -15.70
C PHE A 52 -0.71 1.37 -14.46
N ASP A 53 -2.03 1.53 -14.47
CA ASP A 53 -2.93 1.07 -13.40
C ASP A 53 -2.64 1.72 -12.03
N ARG A 54 -1.82 2.79 -12.02
CA ARG A 54 -1.48 3.53 -10.81
C ARG A 54 -2.70 4.29 -10.32
N THR A 55 -2.96 4.20 -9.03
CA THR A 55 -3.99 4.97 -8.35
C THR A 55 -3.39 6.26 -7.77
N PRO A 56 -4.21 7.26 -7.38
CA PRO A 56 -3.74 8.39 -6.61
C PRO A 56 -2.96 7.99 -5.35
N LEU A 57 -3.36 6.90 -4.68
CA LEU A 57 -2.70 6.43 -3.45
C LEU A 57 -1.31 5.85 -3.77
N THR A 58 -1.20 4.96 -4.75
CA THR A 58 0.09 4.36 -5.13
C THR A 58 1.03 5.41 -5.71
N LEU A 59 0.52 6.37 -6.48
CA LEU A 59 1.30 7.52 -6.97
C LEU A 59 1.80 8.42 -5.83
N ALA A 60 0.98 8.70 -4.81
CA ALA A 60 1.42 9.48 -3.64
C ALA A 60 2.52 8.75 -2.86
N THR A 61 2.42 7.42 -2.74
CA THR A 61 3.46 6.58 -2.18
C THR A 61 4.74 6.61 -3.03
N GLU A 62 4.61 6.49 -4.35
CA GLU A 62 5.74 6.60 -5.28
C GLU A 62 6.47 7.96 -5.11
N GLU A 63 5.74 9.05 -5.00
CA GLU A 63 6.32 10.39 -4.86
C GLU A 63 6.79 10.73 -3.43
N GLY A 64 6.58 9.84 -2.44
CA GLY A 64 6.91 10.11 -1.04
C GLY A 64 6.03 11.21 -0.43
N ALA A 65 4.86 11.47 -1.01
CA ALA A 65 4.00 12.61 -0.68
C ALA A 65 3.10 12.32 0.54
N THR A 66 3.69 12.28 1.73
CA THR A 66 3.00 11.86 2.98
C THR A 66 1.76 12.68 3.33
N GLU A 67 1.75 14.01 3.15
CA GLU A 67 0.54 14.82 3.40
C GLU A 67 -0.58 14.47 2.42
N ILE A 68 -0.24 14.22 1.15
CA ILE A 68 -1.19 13.81 0.11
C ILE A 68 -1.74 12.43 0.42
N LEU A 69 -0.87 11.49 0.79
CA LEU A 69 -1.28 10.15 1.22
C LEU A 69 -2.29 10.22 2.36
N GLN A 70 -2.04 11.01 3.40
CA GLN A 70 -2.96 11.17 4.53
C GLN A 70 -4.32 11.75 4.10
N ILE A 71 -4.33 12.67 3.12
CA ILE A 71 -5.59 13.19 2.57
C ILE A 71 -6.34 12.07 1.85
N LEU A 72 -5.66 11.29 1.01
CA LEU A 72 -6.29 10.21 0.24
C LEU A 72 -6.83 9.11 1.16
N LEU A 73 -6.05 8.68 2.16
CA LEU A 73 -6.45 7.70 3.18
C LEU A 73 -7.61 8.21 4.04
N GLY A 74 -7.60 9.50 4.40
CA GLY A 74 -8.66 10.13 5.19
C GLY A 74 -9.96 10.40 4.43
N SER A 75 -10.00 10.13 3.13
CA SER A 75 -11.12 10.49 2.25
C SER A 75 -11.91 9.30 1.71
N GLY A 76 -11.64 8.08 2.18
CA GLY A 76 -12.41 6.91 1.81
C GLY A 76 -13.81 6.90 2.46
N PRO A 77 -14.86 6.46 1.73
CA PRO A 77 -16.00 5.85 2.40
C PRO A 77 -15.51 4.58 3.09
N ASP A 78 -16.06 4.30 4.27
CA ASP A 78 -15.79 3.10 5.05
C ASP A 78 -15.64 1.84 4.20
N THR A 79 -14.58 1.07 4.51
CA THR A 79 -14.38 -0.35 4.20
C THR A 79 -14.17 -0.73 2.73
N ASP A 80 -13.03 -1.38 2.47
CA ASP A 80 -12.94 -2.62 1.70
C ASP A 80 -14.29 -3.12 1.14
N THR A 81 -14.66 -2.65 -0.05
CA THR A 81 -15.71 -3.30 -0.84
C THR A 81 -15.03 -4.16 -1.90
N SER A 82 -14.56 -5.32 -1.46
CA SER A 82 -14.80 -6.57 -2.16
C SER A 82 -16.27 -6.66 -2.61
N ALA A 83 -16.60 -5.99 -3.71
CA ALA A 83 -17.90 -6.06 -4.34
C ALA A 83 -17.89 -7.21 -5.36
N GLY A 84 -18.22 -8.40 -4.85
CA GLY A 84 -19.08 -9.38 -5.52
C GLY A 84 -18.80 -9.70 -6.98
N GLY A 85 -17.98 -10.73 -7.18
CA GLY A 85 -17.91 -11.51 -8.41
C GLY A 85 -17.47 -12.93 -8.07
N GLU A 86 -18.39 -13.75 -7.55
CA GLU A 86 -18.22 -15.19 -7.50
C GLU A 86 -17.95 -15.66 -8.96
N ASP A 87 -16.90 -16.45 -9.17
CA ASP A 87 -16.46 -17.05 -10.46
C ASP A 87 -15.24 -16.41 -11.16
N LYS A 88 -14.22 -15.96 -10.42
CA LYS A 88 -12.84 -15.92 -10.96
C LYS A 88 -11.91 -16.77 -10.11
N GLU A 89 -11.21 -17.70 -10.77
CA GLU A 89 -10.08 -18.44 -10.19
C GLU A 89 -9.16 -17.47 -9.43
N ALA A 90 -8.66 -17.93 -8.28
CA ALA A 90 -7.91 -17.19 -7.26
C ALA A 90 -6.61 -16.53 -7.75
N ALA A 91 -6.72 -15.51 -8.60
CA ALA A 91 -5.76 -14.43 -8.68
C ALA A 91 -6.29 -13.32 -7.78
N SER A 92 -5.79 -13.26 -6.55
CA SER A 92 -6.05 -12.18 -5.60
C SER A 92 -5.59 -10.87 -6.23
N THR A 93 -6.52 -10.09 -6.78
CA THR A 93 -6.23 -8.68 -7.08
C THR A 93 -5.92 -7.99 -5.76
N PRO A 94 -4.75 -7.35 -5.62
CA PRO A 94 -4.41 -6.73 -4.37
C PRO A 94 -5.38 -5.62 -3.99
N SER A 95 -5.57 -5.40 -2.68
CA SER A 95 -6.23 -4.17 -2.24
C SER A 95 -5.29 -2.99 -2.55
N ILE A 96 -5.83 -1.84 -2.94
CA ILE A 96 -5.03 -0.65 -3.30
C ILE A 96 -4.08 -0.23 -2.15
N GLY A 97 -4.48 -0.47 -0.90
CA GLY A 97 -3.63 -0.24 0.27
C GLY A 97 -2.46 -1.22 0.38
N SER A 98 -2.64 -2.46 -0.06
CA SER A 98 -1.59 -3.48 -0.12
C SER A 98 -0.54 -3.12 -1.18
N GLU A 99 -0.94 -2.71 -2.38
CA GLU A 99 -0.02 -2.29 -3.45
C GLU A 99 0.81 -1.07 -3.02
N ALA A 100 0.18 -0.11 -2.35
CA ALA A 100 0.87 1.04 -1.78
C ALA A 100 1.86 0.59 -0.69
N LEU A 101 1.50 -0.38 0.17
CA LEU A 101 2.38 -0.92 1.19
C LEU A 101 3.61 -1.60 0.56
N TYR A 102 3.43 -2.41 -0.48
CA TYR A 102 4.55 -2.99 -1.22
C TYR A 102 5.47 -1.92 -1.81
N THR A 103 4.90 -0.91 -2.48
CA THR A 103 5.67 0.19 -3.06
C THR A 103 6.51 0.92 -2.00
N ALA A 104 5.95 1.15 -0.80
CA ALA A 104 6.68 1.77 0.30
C ALA A 104 7.82 0.90 0.82
N ILE A 105 7.61 -0.43 0.88
CA ILE A 105 8.63 -1.40 1.29
C ILE A 105 9.74 -1.52 0.25
N GLU A 106 9.41 -1.63 -1.05
CA GLU A 106 10.39 -1.63 -2.16
C GLU A 106 11.31 -0.41 -2.15
N LYS A 107 10.83 0.71 -1.61
CA LYS A 107 11.59 1.95 -1.47
C LYS A 107 12.35 2.09 -0.14
N GLY A 108 12.12 1.19 0.82
CA GLY A 108 12.63 1.31 2.18
C GLY A 108 12.08 2.53 2.94
N ASP A 109 10.91 3.06 2.55
CA ASP A 109 10.32 4.25 3.17
C ASP A 109 9.58 3.88 4.46
N VAL A 110 10.33 3.82 5.55
CA VAL A 110 9.85 3.46 6.90
C VAL A 110 8.65 4.30 7.35
N GLU A 111 8.63 5.59 7.05
CA GLU A 111 7.54 6.47 7.49
C GLU A 111 6.27 6.20 6.67
N MET A 112 6.42 6.00 5.37
CA MET A 112 5.31 5.64 4.50
C MET A 112 4.72 4.27 4.87
N VAL A 113 5.57 3.28 5.16
CA VAL A 113 5.14 1.97 5.68
C VAL A 113 4.34 2.15 6.96
N ARG A 114 4.83 2.95 7.93
CA ARG A 114 4.12 3.22 9.18
C ARG A 114 2.73 3.81 8.93
N LEU A 115 2.64 4.83 8.07
CA LEU A 115 1.38 5.49 7.76
C LEU A 115 0.36 4.54 7.10
N LEU A 116 0.81 3.71 6.16
CA LEU A 116 -0.06 2.75 5.47
C LEU A 116 -0.55 1.65 6.41
N VAL A 117 0.33 1.13 7.28
CA VAL A 117 -0.03 0.15 8.30
C VAL A 117 -1.02 0.74 9.33
N GLU A 118 -0.79 1.96 9.80
CA GLU A 118 -1.71 2.66 10.71
C GLU A 118 -3.08 2.94 10.05
N ALA A 119 -3.11 3.09 8.73
CA ALA A 119 -4.34 3.25 7.96
C ALA A 119 -5.04 1.92 7.63
N GLY A 120 -4.51 0.78 8.08
CA GLY A 120 -5.13 -0.53 7.93
C GLY A 120 -4.80 -1.25 6.61
N ALA A 121 -3.69 -0.91 5.95
CA ALA A 121 -3.18 -1.73 4.85
C ALA A 121 -2.97 -3.18 5.32
N ASP A 122 -3.36 -4.15 4.47
CA ASP A 122 -3.23 -5.56 4.80
C ASP A 122 -1.75 -6.00 4.76
N VAL A 123 -1.16 -6.19 5.95
CA VAL A 123 0.24 -6.62 6.13
C VAL A 123 0.49 -8.09 5.76
N ASN A 124 -0.57 -8.85 5.48
CA ASN A 124 -0.51 -10.26 5.07
C ASN A 124 -0.96 -10.48 3.62
N ALA A 125 -1.25 -9.40 2.89
CA ALA A 125 -1.62 -9.50 1.48
C ALA A 125 -0.49 -10.19 0.70
N ALA A 126 -0.77 -11.32 0.09
CA ALA A 126 0.20 -12.05 -0.71
C ALA A 126 0.01 -11.65 -2.18
N GLU A 127 0.91 -10.82 -2.70
CA GLU A 127 0.81 -10.29 -4.07
C GLU A 127 1.73 -11.02 -5.07
N GLY A 128 1.35 -10.96 -6.35
CA GLY A 128 2.17 -11.43 -7.48
C GLY A 128 2.31 -12.95 -7.63
N PHE A 129 3.23 -13.37 -8.51
CA PHE A 129 3.53 -14.78 -8.77
C PHE A 129 4.49 -15.32 -7.71
N GLY A 130 3.96 -15.74 -6.56
CA GLY A 130 4.77 -16.45 -5.58
C GLY A 130 4.28 -16.40 -4.13
N GLY A 131 3.29 -15.57 -3.81
CA GLY A 131 2.71 -15.56 -2.48
C GLY A 131 3.57 -14.89 -1.40
N ASN A 132 4.66 -14.20 -1.79
CA ASN A 132 5.42 -13.38 -0.85
C ASN A 132 4.49 -12.33 -0.24
N THR A 133 4.50 -12.19 1.09
CA THR A 133 3.82 -11.13 1.85
C THR A 133 4.73 -9.90 2.02
N PRO A 134 4.22 -8.74 2.48
CA PRO A 134 5.05 -7.59 2.85
C PRO A 134 6.24 -7.95 3.75
N LEU A 135 6.05 -8.91 4.66
CA LEU A 135 7.12 -9.36 5.56
C LEU A 135 8.23 -10.11 4.82
N HIS A 136 7.92 -10.88 3.77
CA HIS A 136 8.95 -11.54 2.96
C HIS A 136 9.84 -10.49 2.28
N GLU A 137 9.23 -9.48 1.67
CA GLU A 137 9.93 -8.42 0.96
C GLU A 137 10.84 -7.62 1.91
N ALA A 138 10.33 -7.21 3.07
CA ALA A 138 11.12 -6.51 4.07
C ALA A 138 12.31 -7.33 4.60
N VAL A 139 12.15 -8.65 4.71
CA VAL A 139 13.23 -9.56 5.13
C VAL A 139 14.27 -9.71 4.02
N GLU A 140 13.85 -9.89 2.76
CA GLU A 140 14.74 -10.00 1.61
C GLU A 140 15.61 -8.75 1.43
N GLN A 141 15.05 -7.57 1.71
CA GLN A 141 15.80 -6.31 1.68
C GLN A 141 16.70 -6.09 2.91
N GLY A 142 16.49 -6.85 3.99
CA GLY A 142 17.24 -6.71 5.24
C GLY A 142 16.80 -5.51 6.09
N ASP A 143 15.60 -4.96 5.84
CA ASP A 143 15.11 -3.72 6.47
C ASP A 143 14.51 -3.98 7.86
N VAL A 144 15.39 -4.06 8.85
CA VAL A 144 15.08 -4.33 10.26
C VAL A 144 13.91 -3.49 10.80
N GLU A 145 13.84 -2.20 10.46
CA GLU A 145 12.80 -1.31 11.01
C GLU A 145 11.42 -1.59 10.38
N ILE A 146 11.37 -1.86 9.08
CA ILE A 146 10.14 -2.26 8.39
C ILE A 146 9.67 -3.62 8.91
N VAL A 147 10.59 -4.58 9.11
CA VAL A 147 10.28 -5.87 9.74
C VAL A 147 9.63 -5.68 11.11
N LYS A 148 10.17 -4.79 11.96
CA LYS A 148 9.57 -4.50 13.28
C LYS A 148 8.16 -3.93 13.16
N ILE A 149 7.93 -3.01 12.22
CA ILE A 149 6.61 -2.41 11.98
C ILE A 149 5.61 -3.51 11.56
N LEU A 150 5.95 -4.33 10.58
CA LEU A 150 5.07 -5.38 10.06
C LEU A 150 4.76 -6.45 11.11
N VAL A 151 5.77 -6.92 11.85
CA VAL A 151 5.58 -7.90 12.94
C VAL A 151 4.70 -7.31 14.06
N ALA A 152 4.93 -6.06 14.46
CA ALA A 152 4.10 -5.39 15.45
C ALA A 152 2.64 -5.20 14.99
N ALA A 153 2.41 -5.12 13.68
CA ALA A 153 1.10 -5.03 13.05
C ALA A 153 0.42 -6.40 12.83
N GLY A 154 1.06 -7.51 13.24
CA GLY A 154 0.49 -8.86 13.12
C GLY A 154 0.75 -9.54 11.78
N ALA A 155 1.84 -9.22 11.10
CA ALA A 155 2.29 -10.01 9.96
C ALA A 155 2.57 -11.47 10.37
N ASP A 156 2.11 -12.42 9.56
CA ASP A 156 2.32 -13.84 9.76
C ASP A 156 3.77 -14.22 9.46
N VAL A 157 4.54 -14.46 10.53
CA VAL A 157 5.96 -14.86 10.45
C VAL A 157 6.16 -16.28 9.91
N HIS A 158 5.09 -17.06 9.76
CA HIS A 158 5.07 -18.42 9.22
C HIS A 158 4.46 -18.51 7.82
N ALA A 159 4.04 -17.39 7.24
CA ALA A 159 3.47 -17.38 5.90
C ALA A 159 4.45 -18.00 4.90
N GLU A 160 3.94 -18.90 4.04
CA GLU A 160 4.73 -19.53 2.98
C GLU A 160 4.66 -18.65 1.72
N GLY A 161 5.79 -18.04 1.37
CA GLY A 161 5.96 -17.29 0.15
C GLY A 161 6.57 -18.12 -0.98
N TYR A 162 7.36 -17.46 -1.83
CA TYR A 162 7.88 -18.09 -3.03
C TYR A 162 8.86 -19.22 -2.70
N PHE A 163 8.63 -20.40 -3.29
CA PHE A 163 9.30 -21.67 -2.98
C PHE A 163 9.09 -22.19 -1.54
N ASP A 164 7.90 -21.96 -0.98
CA ASP A 164 7.53 -22.40 0.38
C ASP A 164 8.49 -21.83 1.45
N ARG A 165 9.14 -20.70 1.14
CA ARG A 165 10.05 -20.01 2.05
C ARG A 165 9.22 -19.15 2.98
N THR A 166 9.46 -19.29 4.27
CA THR A 166 8.95 -18.40 5.31
C THR A 166 9.88 -17.21 5.52
N PRO A 167 9.41 -16.11 6.11
CA PRO A 167 10.26 -15.00 6.55
C PRO A 167 11.44 -15.47 7.40
N LEU A 168 11.23 -16.46 8.29
CA LEU A 168 12.30 -17.01 9.13
C LEU A 168 13.37 -17.73 8.29
N THR A 169 12.96 -18.54 7.31
CA THR A 169 13.91 -19.23 6.42
C THR A 169 14.67 -18.25 5.53
N LEU A 170 14.01 -17.21 5.00
CA LEU A 170 14.68 -16.15 4.24
C LEU A 170 15.74 -15.44 5.08
N ALA A 171 15.38 -15.01 6.29
CA ALA A 171 16.33 -14.34 7.20
C ALA A 171 17.55 -15.22 7.53
N ALA A 172 17.36 -16.54 7.63
CA ALA A 172 18.44 -17.50 7.84
C ALA A 172 19.34 -17.69 6.62
N GLU A 173 18.76 -17.73 5.41
CA GLU A 173 19.50 -17.82 4.15
C GLU A 173 20.36 -16.57 3.90
N GLU A 174 19.81 -15.38 4.17
CA GLU A 174 20.49 -14.09 4.04
C GLU A 174 21.47 -13.79 5.20
N GLY A 175 21.45 -14.59 6.27
CA GLY A 175 22.29 -14.37 7.45
C GLY A 175 21.90 -13.14 8.28
N ALA A 176 20.66 -12.66 8.13
CA ALA A 176 20.12 -11.47 8.76
C ALA A 176 19.83 -11.69 10.26
N THR A 177 20.90 -11.72 11.07
CA THR A 177 20.84 -12.16 12.48
C THR A 177 19.87 -11.35 13.35
N GLU A 178 19.76 -10.04 13.13
CA GLU A 178 18.83 -9.19 13.89
C GLU A 178 17.36 -9.48 13.53
N ILE A 179 17.07 -9.63 12.23
CA ILE A 179 15.74 -10.03 11.73
C ILE A 179 15.35 -11.40 12.29
N LEU A 180 16.28 -12.36 12.27
CA LEU A 180 16.10 -13.68 12.86
C LEU A 180 15.70 -13.62 14.35
N GLN A 181 16.32 -12.71 15.12
CA GLN A 181 15.97 -12.51 16.53
C GLN A 181 14.57 -11.92 16.70
N ILE A 182 14.17 -10.99 15.83
CA ILE A 182 12.83 -10.40 15.85
C ILE A 182 11.77 -11.48 15.58
N LEU A 183 11.94 -12.26 14.51
CA LEU A 183 10.99 -13.30 14.11
C LEU A 183 10.88 -14.45 15.13
N LEU A 184 11.99 -14.85 15.77
CA LEU A 184 11.95 -15.85 16.85
C LEU A 184 11.35 -15.29 18.14
N GLY A 185 11.50 -13.99 18.38
CA GLY A 185 10.92 -13.30 19.54
C GLY A 185 9.39 -13.28 19.50
N SER A 186 8.80 -13.08 18.31
CA SER A 186 7.34 -13.08 18.14
C SER A 186 6.68 -14.42 18.47
N ASP A 187 7.36 -15.55 18.26
CA ASP A 187 6.84 -16.87 18.63
C ASP A 187 6.85 -17.11 20.15
N ALA A 188 7.82 -16.53 20.86
CA ALA A 188 7.94 -16.70 22.31
C ALA A 188 6.79 -15.99 23.05
N ASP A 189 6.33 -14.85 22.53
CA ASP A 189 5.24 -14.08 23.14
C ASP A 189 3.85 -14.72 22.94
N THR A 190 3.63 -15.50 21.87
CA THR A 190 2.34 -16.15 21.58
C THR A 190 2.13 -17.50 22.30
N SER A 191 3.18 -18.06 22.92
CA SER A 191 3.18 -19.40 23.54
C SER A 191 2.91 -19.41 25.06
N THR A 192 2.60 -18.25 25.67
CA THR A 192 2.57 -18.11 27.15
C THR A 192 1.20 -17.91 27.82
N ASP A 193 0.07 -18.18 27.14
CA ASP A 193 -1.28 -18.18 27.75
C ASP A 193 -1.84 -19.59 28.07
#